data_AF-A0A7X8IBM7-F1
#
_entry.id   AF-A0A7X8IBM7-F1
#
_cell.length_a   1.000
_cell.length_b   1.000
_cell.length_c   1.000
_cell.angle_alpha   90.00
_cell.angle_beta   90.00
_cell.angle_gamma   90.00
#
_symmetry.space_group_name_H-M   'P 1'
#
loop_
_entity.id
_entity.type
_entity.pdbx_description
1 polymer ?
#
loop_
_entity_poly.entity_id
_entity_poly.type
_entity_poly.pdbx_seq_one_letter_code
_entity_poly.pdbx_strand_id
1 'polypeptide(L)'
;MNSMEETVKLARRVSGMVKEYMAVQDDLFKPSIRKVLRIPGIYRPADYGKNKKILEDLLAGLSEVKSAIRRDASDSSPAEAKFLGNLRGYVSLMTAATEKLAHICGRLGERSGGGDYGKDEYVQDMSELRAVQKEHLEAGVKLHEMMKELSAGG
;
A
#
# COMPACT_ATOMS: atom_id res chain seq x y z
N MET A 1 8.25 -28.56 3.64
CA MET A 1 7.13 -27.60 3.48
C MET A 1 6.88 -27.42 2.00
N ASN A 2 5.63 -27.32 1.56
CA ASN A 2 5.27 -27.29 0.14
C ASN A 2 5.48 -25.87 -0.43
N SER A 3 6.17 -25.73 -1.58
CA SER A 3 6.43 -24.44 -2.26
C SER A 3 5.17 -23.59 -2.43
N MET A 4 4.05 -24.26 -2.75
CA MET A 4 2.74 -23.61 -2.91
C MET A 4 2.22 -23.00 -1.60
N GLU A 5 2.48 -23.64 -0.45
CA GLU A 5 2.03 -23.15 0.86
C GLU A 5 2.72 -21.82 1.21
N GLU A 6 4.01 -21.71 0.92
CA GLU A 6 4.78 -20.47 1.14
C GLU A 6 4.33 -19.35 0.19
N THR A 7 4.07 -19.69 -1.07
CA THR A 7 3.49 -18.75 -2.05
C THR A 7 2.15 -18.17 -1.56
N VAL A 8 1.26 -19.02 -1.03
CA VAL A 8 -0.02 -18.58 -0.45
C VAL A 8 0.17 -17.72 0.80
N LYS A 9 1.12 -18.07 1.67
CA LYS A 9 1.46 -17.26 2.86
C LYS A 9 1.93 -15.86 2.47
N LEU A 10 2.80 -15.74 1.47
CA LEU A 10 3.25 -14.45 0.95
C LEU A 10 2.10 -13.61 0.40
N ALA A 11 1.23 -14.22 -0.42
CA ALA A 11 0.07 -13.52 -0.97
C ALA A 11 -0.88 -13.02 0.14
N ARG A 12 -1.12 -13.82 1.19
CA ARG A 12 -1.93 -13.41 2.35
C ARG A 12 -1.28 -12.29 3.14
N ARG A 13 0.04 -12.35 3.36
CA ARG A 13 0.80 -11.27 4.01
C ARG A 13 0.64 -9.96 3.26
N VAL A 14 0.85 -9.97 1.93
CA VAL A 14 0.65 -8.81 1.06
C VAL A 14 -0.79 -8.27 1.17
N SER A 15 -1.79 -9.15 1.14
CA SER A 15 -3.19 -8.75 1.31
C SER A 15 -3.45 -8.05 2.65
N GLY A 16 -2.82 -8.51 3.74
CA GLY A 16 -2.86 -7.84 5.04
C GLY A 16 -2.31 -6.41 4.97
N MET A 17 -1.14 -6.24 4.36
CA MET A 17 -0.50 -4.94 4.19
C MET A 17 -1.35 -3.97 3.36
N VAL A 18 -2.05 -4.47 2.33
CA VAL A 18 -2.97 -3.64 1.52
C VAL A 18 -4.10 -3.10 2.37
N LYS A 19 -4.64 -3.89 3.30
CA LYS A 19 -5.69 -3.42 4.22
C LYS A 19 -5.20 -2.32 5.15
N GLU A 20 -3.98 -2.46 5.67
CA GLU A 20 -3.35 -1.42 6.49
C GLU A 20 -3.13 -0.12 5.71
N TYR A 21 -2.62 -0.23 4.47
CA TYR A 21 -2.49 0.90 3.57
C TYR A 21 -3.84 1.61 3.32
N MET A 22 -4.90 0.86 3.04
CA MET A 22 -6.25 1.40 2.85
C MET A 22 -6.79 2.07 4.13
N ALA A 23 -6.49 1.52 5.31
CA ALA A 23 -6.90 2.12 6.57
C ALA A 23 -6.26 3.50 6.77
N VAL A 24 -4.99 3.68 6.39
CA VAL A 24 -4.33 4.99 6.42
C VAL A 24 -4.95 5.95 5.41
N GLN A 25 -5.28 5.51 4.19
CA GLN A 25 -5.98 6.34 3.22
C GLN A 25 -7.33 6.83 3.73
N ASP A 26 -8.11 5.94 4.33
CA ASP A 26 -9.39 6.26 4.94
C ASP A 26 -9.21 7.28 6.08
N ASP A 27 -8.21 7.08 6.94
CA ASP A 27 -7.92 8.01 8.02
C ASP A 27 -7.41 9.38 7.54
N LEU A 28 -6.73 9.45 6.40
CA LEU A 28 -6.27 10.73 5.84
C LEU A 28 -7.39 11.45 5.07
N PHE A 29 -8.08 10.76 4.16
CA PHE A 29 -8.91 11.41 3.14
C PHE A 29 -10.41 11.22 3.29
N LYS A 30 -10.87 10.19 4.02
CA LYS A 30 -12.30 9.95 4.14
C LYS A 30 -12.98 11.12 4.87
N PRO A 31 -14.03 11.71 4.29
CA PRO A 31 -14.83 12.73 4.96
C PRO A 31 -15.44 12.11 6.22
N SER A 32 -15.09 12.61 7.39
CA SER A 32 -15.75 12.23 8.64
C SER A 32 -16.35 13.48 9.26
N ILE A 33 -17.53 13.35 9.88
CA ILE A 33 -18.23 14.46 10.55
C ILE A 33 -17.31 15.15 11.59
N ARG A 34 -16.39 14.40 12.22
CA ARG A 34 -15.37 14.92 13.17
C ARG A 34 -14.27 15.76 12.49
N LYS A 35 -14.01 15.55 11.20
CA LYS A 35 -13.05 16.32 10.40
C LYS A 35 -13.67 17.54 9.71
N VAL A 36 -14.98 17.48 9.42
CA VAL A 36 -15.72 18.51 8.65
C VAL A 36 -16.29 19.61 9.56
N LEU A 37 -16.71 19.28 10.77
CA LEU A 37 -17.19 20.28 11.74
C LEU A 37 -16.02 20.83 12.57
N ARG A 38 -15.56 22.04 12.24
CA ARG A 38 -14.68 22.86 13.09
C ARG A 38 -15.45 23.41 14.31
N ILE A 39 -15.98 22.51 15.14
CA ILE A 39 -16.49 22.89 16.46
C ILE A 39 -15.27 22.96 17.40
N PRO A 40 -15.01 24.11 18.05
CA PRO A 40 -13.96 24.21 19.07
C PRO A 40 -14.12 23.09 20.11
N GLY A 41 -13.11 22.25 20.28
CA GLY A 41 -13.11 21.10 21.19
C GLY A 41 -13.53 19.74 20.60
N ILE A 42 -14.05 19.67 19.37
CA ILE A 42 -14.46 18.40 18.70
C ILE A 42 -13.66 18.15 17.41
N TYR A 43 -13.06 19.19 16.81
CA TYR A 43 -12.15 19.04 15.69
C TYR A 43 -10.90 18.26 16.11
N ARG A 44 -10.73 17.05 15.56
CA ARG A 44 -9.50 16.28 15.73
C ARG A 44 -8.87 16.10 14.33
N PRO A 45 -7.76 16.80 14.02
CA PRO A 45 -7.05 16.56 12.78
C PRO A 45 -6.56 15.11 12.74
N ALA A 46 -6.33 14.59 11.53
CA ALA A 46 -5.73 13.27 11.37
C ALA A 46 -4.38 13.22 12.12
N ASP A 47 -4.06 12.06 12.70
CA ASP A 47 -2.78 11.87 13.38
C ASP A 47 -1.71 11.55 12.33
N TYR A 48 -1.17 12.61 11.71
CA TYR A 48 -0.16 12.48 10.66
C TYR A 48 1.11 11.78 11.13
N GLY A 49 1.47 11.93 12.41
CA GLY A 49 2.63 11.25 12.99
C GLY A 49 2.42 9.74 13.07
N LYS A 50 1.26 9.32 13.61
CA LYS A 50 0.88 7.91 13.66
C LYS A 50 0.76 7.30 12.26
N ASN A 51 0.09 7.98 11.33
CA ASN A 51 -0.10 7.49 9.97
C ASN A 51 1.23 7.39 9.22
N LYS A 52 2.13 8.37 9.37
CA LYS A 52 3.47 8.32 8.78
C LYS A 52 4.25 7.10 9.28
N LYS A 53 4.23 6.84 10.59
CA LYS A 53 4.88 5.66 11.18
C LYS A 53 4.33 4.35 10.61
N ILE A 54 2.99 4.21 10.51
CA ILE A 54 2.37 3.03 9.90
C ILE A 54 2.87 2.83 8.46
N LEU A 55 2.98 3.92 7.68
CA LEU A 55 3.48 3.86 6.31
C LEU A 55 4.96 3.48 6.24
N GLU A 56 5.81 3.97 7.16
CA GLU A 56 7.21 3.59 7.26
C GLU A 56 7.37 2.10 7.62
N ASP A 57 6.59 1.61 8.58
CA ASP A 57 6.55 0.19 8.97
C ASP A 57 6.08 -0.69 7.79
N LEU A 58 5.09 -0.22 7.02
CA LEU A 58 4.65 -0.88 5.79
C LEU A 58 5.77 -0.95 4.74
N LEU A 59 6.54 0.12 4.53
CA LEU A 59 7.66 0.13 3.58
C LEU A 59 8.74 -0.90 3.97
N ALA A 60 9.07 -0.98 5.26
CA ALA A 60 9.99 -2.00 5.76
C ALA A 60 9.45 -3.42 5.47
N GLY A 61 8.18 -3.67 5.79
CA GLY A 61 7.55 -4.97 5.51
C GLY A 61 7.48 -5.32 4.02
N LEU A 62 7.26 -4.34 3.13
CA LEU A 62 7.18 -4.57 1.69
C LEU A 62 8.56 -4.93 1.12
N SER A 63 9.62 -4.34 1.68
CA SER A 63 11.01 -4.71 1.37
C SER A 63 11.34 -6.15 1.78
N GLU A 64 10.90 -6.57 2.97
CA GLU A 64 11.06 -7.95 3.43
C GLU A 64 10.31 -8.93 2.52
N VAL A 65 9.07 -8.62 2.15
CA VAL A 65 8.26 -9.45 1.26
C VAL A 65 8.91 -9.57 -0.12
N LYS A 66 9.39 -8.46 -0.70
CA LYS A 66 10.16 -8.50 -1.97
C LYS A 66 11.36 -9.44 -1.88
N SER A 67 12.06 -9.42 -0.74
CA SER A 67 13.22 -10.27 -0.51
C SER A 67 12.83 -11.73 -0.34
N ALA A 68 11.72 -12.02 0.34
CA ALA A 68 11.17 -13.37 0.46
C ALA A 68 10.74 -13.94 -0.90
N ILE A 69 10.00 -13.17 -1.70
CA ILE A 69 9.59 -13.59 -3.06
C ILE A 69 10.79 -13.97 -3.92
N ARG A 70 11.91 -13.23 -3.84
CA ARG A 70 13.13 -13.56 -4.59
C ARG A 70 13.76 -14.88 -4.18
N ARG A 71 13.70 -15.23 -2.89
CA ARG A 71 14.21 -16.51 -2.39
C ARG A 71 13.31 -17.65 -2.82
N ASP A 72 12.00 -17.51 -2.62
CA ASP A 72 11.05 -18.59 -2.86
C ASP A 72 10.91 -18.92 -4.35
N ALA A 73 11.14 -17.93 -5.23
CA ALA A 73 11.10 -18.10 -6.68
C ALA A 73 12.18 -19.04 -7.26
N SER A 74 13.26 -19.35 -6.53
CA SER A 74 14.33 -20.22 -7.05
C SER A 74 13.91 -21.70 -7.13
N ASP A 75 12.98 -22.10 -6.28
CA ASP A 75 12.63 -23.51 -6.06
C ASP A 75 11.19 -23.83 -6.51
N SER A 76 10.52 -22.88 -7.18
CA SER A 76 9.09 -22.99 -7.55
C SER A 76 8.87 -23.61 -8.93
N SER A 77 7.67 -24.14 -9.15
CA SER A 77 7.23 -24.55 -10.50
C SER A 77 7.15 -23.34 -11.46
N PRO A 78 7.15 -23.53 -12.80
CA PRO A 78 7.03 -22.42 -13.74
C PRO A 78 5.78 -21.56 -13.54
N ALA A 79 4.66 -22.15 -13.13
CA ALA A 79 3.41 -21.44 -12.84
C ALA A 79 3.54 -20.59 -11.55
N GLU A 80 4.12 -21.17 -10.49
CA GLU A 80 4.41 -20.46 -9.24
C GLU A 80 5.41 -19.32 -9.46
N ALA A 81 6.50 -19.56 -10.18
CA ALA A 81 7.52 -18.55 -10.49
C ALA A 81 6.91 -17.38 -11.27
N LYS A 82 6.00 -17.65 -12.23
CA LYS A 82 5.25 -16.62 -12.95
C LYS A 82 4.37 -15.80 -12.00
N PHE A 83 3.66 -16.45 -11.08
CA PHE A 83 2.85 -15.76 -10.08
C PHE A 83 3.69 -14.91 -9.13
N LEU A 84 4.76 -15.46 -8.57
CA LEU A 84 5.71 -14.77 -7.70
C LEU A 84 6.34 -13.55 -8.40
N GLY A 85 6.66 -13.66 -9.69
CA GLY A 85 7.11 -12.53 -10.51
C GLY A 85 6.09 -11.39 -10.59
N ASN A 86 4.81 -11.71 -10.81
CA ASN A 86 3.73 -10.71 -10.83
C ASN A 86 3.48 -10.16 -9.42
N LEU A 87 3.56 -10.98 -8.37
CA LEU A 87 3.40 -10.56 -6.98
C LEU A 87 4.48 -9.56 -6.59
N ARG A 88 5.73 -9.79 -7.01
CA ARG A 88 6.83 -8.85 -6.81
C ARG A 88 6.60 -7.52 -7.54
N GLY A 89 6.06 -7.56 -8.76
CA GLY A 89 5.67 -6.36 -9.50
C GLY A 89 4.61 -5.55 -8.75
N TYR A 90 3.57 -6.23 -8.29
CA TYR A 90 2.51 -5.63 -7.46
C TYR A 90 3.03 -5.02 -6.16
N VAL A 91 3.87 -5.75 -5.41
CA VAL A 91 4.51 -5.22 -4.19
C VAL A 91 5.38 -4.00 -4.52
N SER A 92 5.97 -3.92 -5.71
CA SER A 92 6.73 -2.73 -6.15
C SER A 92 5.85 -1.51 -6.36
N LEU A 93 4.70 -1.68 -7.03
CA LEU A 93 3.71 -0.62 -7.17
C LEU A 93 3.14 -0.18 -5.82
N MET A 94 2.89 -1.14 -4.91
CA MET A 94 2.44 -0.86 -3.55
C MET A 94 3.49 -0.08 -2.74
N THR A 95 4.79 -0.38 -2.95
CA THR A 95 5.89 0.37 -2.32
C THR A 95 5.83 1.82 -2.78
N ALA A 96 5.77 2.07 -4.09
CA ALA A 96 5.71 3.42 -4.65
C ALA A 96 4.45 4.19 -4.19
N ALA A 97 3.30 3.52 -4.11
CA ALA A 97 2.06 4.11 -3.60
C ALA A 97 2.15 4.47 -2.11
N THR A 98 2.83 3.63 -1.31
CA THR A 98 3.08 3.86 0.12
C THR A 98 4.07 5.00 0.33
N GLU A 99 5.15 5.09 -0.46
CA GLU A 99 6.12 6.19 -0.43
C GLU A 99 5.46 7.54 -0.73
N LYS A 100 4.65 7.62 -1.81
CA LYS A 100 3.90 8.83 -2.14
C LYS A 100 2.92 9.22 -1.04
N LEU A 101 2.20 8.25 -0.47
CA LEU A 101 1.28 8.52 0.63
C LEU A 101 2.01 8.99 1.90
N ALA A 102 3.19 8.43 2.20
CA ALA A 102 4.02 8.85 3.33
C ALA A 102 4.53 10.27 3.15
N HIS A 103 4.94 10.62 1.91
CA HIS A 103 5.32 11.99 1.55
C HIS A 103 4.15 12.97 1.79
N ILE A 104 2.98 12.69 1.23
CA ILE A 104 1.78 13.53 1.40
C ILE A 104 1.40 13.65 2.88
N CYS A 105 1.43 12.54 3.62
CA CYS A 105 1.15 12.52 5.06
C CYS A 105 2.11 13.42 5.84
N GLY A 106 3.41 13.38 5.48
CA GLY A 106 4.43 14.27 6.04
C GLY A 106 4.15 15.74 5.75
N ARG A 107 3.92 16.10 4.47
CA ARG A 107 3.62 17.48 4.04
C ARG A 107 2.34 18.03 4.69
N LEU A 108 1.30 17.20 4.84
CA LEU A 108 0.08 17.57 5.57
C LEU A 108 0.34 17.79 7.06
N GLY A 109 1.21 16.98 7.67
CA GLY A 109 1.68 17.17 9.04
C GLY A 109 2.41 18.50 9.22
N GLU A 110 3.38 18.80 8.36
CA GLU A 110 4.10 20.07 8.35
C GLU A 110 3.16 21.27 8.21
N ARG A 111 2.23 21.20 7.25
CA ARG A 111 1.20 22.24 7.04
C ARG A 111 0.34 22.47 8.28
N SER A 112 -0.03 21.40 8.98
CA SER A 112 -0.82 21.50 10.21
C SER A 112 -0.06 22.20 11.35
N GLY A 113 1.27 22.15 11.32
CA GLY A 113 2.17 22.87 12.24
C GLY A 113 2.56 24.29 11.79
N GLY A 114 1.97 24.80 10.70
CA GLY A 114 2.27 26.13 10.15
C GLY A 114 3.32 26.15 9.03
N GLY A 115 3.78 24.98 8.56
CA GLY A 115 4.65 24.86 7.40
C GLY A 115 3.93 25.15 6.06
N ASP A 116 4.72 25.25 4.99
CA ASP A 116 4.19 25.52 3.65
C ASP A 116 3.90 24.22 2.89
N TYR A 117 2.68 24.11 2.38
CA TYR A 117 2.24 23.06 1.48
C TYR A 117 1.04 23.58 0.70
N GLY A 118 1.37 24.18 -0.43
CA GLY A 118 0.44 24.89 -1.30
C GLY A 118 -0.64 23.99 -1.90
N LYS A 119 -1.70 24.62 -2.40
CA LYS A 119 -2.79 23.92 -3.09
C LYS A 119 -2.30 23.21 -4.35
N ASP A 120 -1.41 23.85 -5.12
CA ASP A 120 -0.94 23.32 -6.40
C ASP A 120 -0.01 22.11 -6.19
N GLU A 121 0.90 22.19 -5.21
CA GLU A 121 1.71 21.05 -4.74
C GLU A 121 0.82 19.89 -4.31
N TYR A 122 -0.20 20.15 -3.48
CA TYR A 122 -1.14 19.12 -3.05
C TYR A 122 -1.88 18.47 -4.23
N VAL A 123 -2.31 19.26 -5.22
CA VAL A 123 -2.99 18.74 -6.41
C VAL A 123 -2.06 17.86 -7.23
N GLN A 124 -0.81 18.27 -7.41
CA GLN A 124 0.20 17.49 -8.11
C GLN A 124 0.47 16.16 -7.39
N ASP A 125 0.77 16.20 -6.09
CA ASP A 125 1.07 15.00 -5.30
C ASP A 125 -0.10 14.00 -5.33
N MET A 126 -1.33 14.49 -5.21
CA MET A 126 -2.53 13.65 -5.31
C MET A 126 -2.73 13.06 -6.70
N SER A 127 -2.36 13.78 -7.77
CA SER A 127 -2.39 13.27 -9.14
C SER A 127 -1.40 12.13 -9.32
N GLU A 128 -0.16 12.31 -8.85
CA GLU A 128 0.87 11.28 -8.92
C GLU A 128 0.53 10.05 -8.08
N LEU A 129 -0.05 10.24 -6.89
CA LEU A 129 -0.53 9.15 -6.05
C LEU A 129 -1.62 8.33 -6.77
N ARG A 130 -2.60 8.99 -7.40
CA ARG A 130 -3.67 8.32 -8.14
C ARG A 130 -3.14 7.53 -9.35
N ALA A 131 -2.14 8.06 -10.05
CA ALA A 131 -1.52 7.36 -11.18
C ALA A 131 -0.92 6.01 -10.73
N VAL A 132 -0.11 6.02 -9.66
CA VAL A 132 0.48 4.78 -9.13
C VAL A 132 -0.58 3.83 -8.56
N GLN A 133 -1.61 4.36 -7.90
CA GLN A 133 -2.72 3.53 -7.38
C GLN A 133 -3.51 2.83 -8.46
N LYS A 134 -3.69 3.47 -9.62
CA LYS A 134 -4.35 2.86 -10.77
C LYS A 134 -3.56 1.64 -11.25
N GLU A 135 -2.26 1.79 -11.49
CA GLU A 135 -1.39 0.69 -11.90
C GLU A 135 -1.37 -0.44 -10.85
N HIS A 136 -1.31 -0.07 -9.57
CA HIS A 136 -1.39 -1.02 -8.46
C HIS A 136 -2.70 -1.83 -8.47
N LEU A 137 -3.84 -1.18 -8.70
CA LEU A 137 -5.14 -1.85 -8.77
C LEU A 137 -5.22 -2.83 -9.95
N GLU A 138 -4.78 -2.41 -11.13
CA GLU A 138 -4.76 -3.25 -12.34
C GLU A 138 -3.87 -4.50 -12.12
N ALA A 139 -2.70 -4.34 -11.52
CA ALA A 139 -1.82 -5.45 -11.15
C ALA A 139 -2.47 -6.39 -10.11
N GLY A 140 -3.24 -5.84 -9.17
CA GLY A 140 -3.97 -6.62 -8.16
C GLY A 140 -5.08 -7.48 -8.76
N VAL A 141 -5.83 -6.95 -9.73
CA VAL A 141 -6.87 -7.72 -10.45
C VAL A 141 -6.24 -8.92 -11.17
N LYS A 142 -5.15 -8.68 -11.90
CA LYS A 142 -4.41 -9.73 -12.60
C LYS A 142 -3.91 -10.82 -11.64
N LEU A 143 -3.39 -10.44 -10.47
CA LEU A 143 -2.92 -11.40 -9.48
C LEU A 143 -4.05 -12.27 -8.91
N HIS A 144 -5.22 -11.68 -8.69
CA HIS A 144 -6.39 -12.42 -8.22
C HIS A 144 -6.85 -13.47 -9.23
N GLU A 145 -6.82 -13.14 -10.52
CA GLU A 145 -7.12 -14.09 -11.60
C GLU A 145 -6.12 -15.25 -11.62
N MET A 146 -4.81 -14.94 -11.58
CA MET A 146 -3.76 -15.96 -11.55
C MET A 146 -3.86 -16.89 -10.33
N MET A 147 -4.23 -16.34 -9.16
CA MET A 147 -4.41 -17.15 -7.95
C MET A 147 -5.57 -18.14 -8.07
N LYS A 148 -6.65 -17.76 -8.75
CA LYS A 148 -7.78 -18.67 -9.03
C LYS A 148 -7.35 -19.81 -9.94
N GLU A 149 -6.60 -19.50 -10.99
CA GLU A 149 -6.09 -20.50 -11.94
C GLU A 149 -5.15 -21.50 -11.24
N LEU A 150 -4.21 -21.00 -10.43
CA LEU A 150 -3.30 -21.83 -9.64
C LEU A 150 -4.02 -22.73 -8.64
N SER A 151 -5.13 -22.26 -8.05
CA SER A 151 -5.93 -23.04 -7.10
C SER A 151 -6.84 -24.06 -7.78
N ALA A 152 -7.16 -23.89 -9.06
CA ALA A 152 -8.06 -24.76 -9.83
C ALA A 152 -7.31 -25.85 -10.62
N GLY A 153 -6.02 -25.65 -10.90
CA GLY A 153 -5.16 -26.60 -11.61
C GLY A 153 -4.27 -27.47 -10.70
N GLY A 154 -4.51 -27.45 -9.39
CA GLY A 154 -3.79 -28.25 -8.38
C GLY A 154 -4.58 -29.47 -7.93
#